data_AF-A0A9W6T6S4-F1
#
_entry.id   AF-A0A9W6T6S4-F1
#
_cell.length_a   1.000
_cell.length_b   1.000
_cell.length_c   1.000
_cell.angle_alpha   90.00
_cell.angle_beta   90.00
_cell.angle_gamma   90.00
#
_symmetry.space_group_name_H-M   'P 1'
#
loop_
_entity.id
_entity.type
_entity.pdbx_description
1 polymer ?
#
loop_
_entity_poly.entity_id
_entity_poly.type
_entity_poly.pdbx_seq_one_letter_code
_entity_poly.pdbx_strand_id
1 'polypeptide(L)'
;MTVQETVHCRACKGSGHYYRVKDRCKRCKGSCVVSETKILEFVIPKGSPSEGQVVLKGEADEEPGLKTGDAVLQYTCKDHPHFVRNKHDLYTKISITLVDALCGFKDRKLVKSLDHRYLFVSVPTGKVLKPGDSIIVPGEGMPIQGSYSRYGDLYVGVEIEFPKDHWYLEKNDVDKLKSILDISYGERSNGNGVYMHQMPNTNTTTDSEEDDIDMLDDDEIVNVNFKVQSKDRLPKSFNSFFNNSEVKTFGVDDDTLKKGGWFGRWF
;
A
#
# COMPACT_ATOMS: atom_id res chain seq x y z
N MET A 1 32.13 -41.61 41.68
CA MET A 1 31.09 -41.55 40.63
C MET A 1 31.82 -41.48 39.30
N THR A 2 31.70 -42.49 38.45
CA THR A 2 32.29 -42.47 37.10
C THR A 2 31.32 -41.78 36.15
N VAL A 3 31.77 -40.70 35.51
CA VAL A 3 31.01 -40.03 34.44
C VAL A 3 31.30 -40.77 33.14
N GLN A 4 30.24 -41.27 32.49
CA GLN A 4 30.33 -41.85 31.16
C GLN A 4 29.74 -40.86 30.16
N GLU A 5 30.48 -40.58 29.09
CA GLU A 5 30.02 -39.74 27.98
C GLU A 5 29.78 -40.61 26.75
N THR A 6 28.60 -40.51 26.15
CA THR A 6 28.28 -41.17 24.89
C THR A 6 28.80 -40.35 23.72
N VAL A 7 29.71 -40.95 22.92
CA VAL A 7 30.23 -40.36 21.69
C VAL A 7 29.59 -40.97 20.45
N HIS A 8 29.42 -40.20 19.39
CA HIS A 8 28.94 -40.72 18.11
C HIS A 8 29.93 -41.73 17.51
N CYS A 9 29.41 -42.83 16.96
CA CYS A 9 30.22 -43.83 16.28
C CYS A 9 31.02 -43.19 15.13
N ARG A 10 32.34 -43.37 15.10
CA ARG A 10 33.23 -42.78 14.10
C ARG A 10 32.92 -43.21 12.67
N ALA A 11 32.34 -44.41 12.50
CA ALA A 11 32.03 -44.98 11.18
C ALA A 11 30.70 -44.48 10.61
N CYS A 12 29.60 -44.53 11.38
CA CYS A 12 28.27 -44.12 10.91
C CYS A 12 27.88 -42.69 11.31
N LYS A 13 28.64 -42.02 12.19
CA LYS A 13 28.37 -40.65 12.67
C LYS A 13 26.95 -40.45 13.19
N GLY A 14 26.32 -41.51 13.71
CA GLY A 14 24.95 -41.46 14.23
C GLY A 14 23.85 -41.86 13.25
N SER A 15 24.14 -42.11 11.97
CA SER A 15 23.12 -42.53 10.98
C SER A 15 22.62 -43.97 11.12
N GLY A 16 23.30 -44.80 11.94
CA GLY A 16 23.00 -46.23 12.10
C GLY A 16 23.39 -47.12 10.91
N HIS A 17 23.63 -46.54 9.72
CA HIS A 17 23.99 -47.25 8.50
C HIS A 17 25.32 -46.79 7.92
N TYR A 18 26.17 -47.74 7.52
CA TYR A 18 27.48 -47.47 6.91
C TYR A 18 27.54 -48.06 5.49
N TYR A 19 27.76 -47.18 4.51
CA TYR A 19 27.93 -47.56 3.11
C TYR A 19 29.37 -47.30 2.65
N ARG A 20 29.95 -48.27 1.92
CA ARG A 20 31.28 -48.12 1.31
C ARG A 20 31.25 -46.98 0.30
N VAL A 21 32.36 -46.26 0.15
CA VAL A 21 32.44 -45.05 -0.70
C VAL A 21 32.01 -45.32 -2.14
N LYS A 22 32.32 -46.51 -2.68
CA LYS A 22 31.94 -46.94 -4.04
C LYS A 22 30.43 -47.13 -4.22
N ASP A 23 29.72 -47.45 -3.15
CA ASP A 23 28.29 -47.78 -3.16
C ASP A 23 27.42 -46.56 -2.78
N ARG A 24 28.02 -45.41 -2.46
CA ARG A 24 27.29 -44.18 -2.13
C ARG A 24 26.66 -43.58 -3.39
N CYS A 25 25.47 -43.00 -3.23
CA CYS A 25 24.81 -42.27 -4.29
C CYS A 25 25.72 -41.15 -4.82
N LYS A 26 25.86 -41.06 -6.15
CA LYS A 26 26.72 -40.04 -6.79
C LYS A 26 26.20 -38.61 -6.59
N ARG A 27 24.89 -38.44 -6.42
CA ARG A 27 24.23 -37.13 -6.24
C ARG A 27 24.36 -36.62 -4.81
N CYS A 28 23.86 -37.35 -3.81
CA CYS A 28 23.91 -36.90 -2.40
C CYS A 28 25.19 -37.32 -1.65
N LYS A 29 26.04 -38.19 -2.22
CA LYS A 29 27.27 -38.70 -1.59
C LYS A 29 27.05 -39.32 -0.19
N GLY A 30 25.82 -39.76 0.11
CA GLY A 30 25.42 -40.35 1.38
C GLY A 30 24.80 -39.38 2.40
N SER A 31 24.56 -38.11 2.04
CA SER A 31 23.84 -37.14 2.90
C SER A 31 22.32 -37.30 2.87
N CYS A 32 21.79 -38.08 1.91
CA CYS A 32 20.34 -38.25 1.68
C CYS A 32 19.58 -36.95 1.32
N VAL A 33 20.28 -35.83 1.13
CA VAL A 33 19.74 -34.52 0.70
C VAL A 33 20.59 -33.94 -0.42
N VAL A 34 19.99 -33.13 -1.30
CA VAL A 34 20.67 -32.42 -2.41
C VAL A 34 20.15 -31.00 -2.45
N SER A 35 21.03 -30.03 -2.68
CA SER A 35 20.64 -28.63 -2.88
C SER A 35 20.00 -28.45 -4.26
N GLU A 36 18.79 -27.91 -4.29
CA GLU A 36 18.04 -27.59 -5.51
C GLU A 36 17.58 -26.13 -5.47
N THR A 37 17.58 -25.47 -6.62
CA THR A 37 17.03 -24.12 -6.77
C THR A 37 15.68 -24.23 -7.46
N LYS A 38 14.61 -23.86 -6.75
CA LYS A 38 13.24 -23.88 -7.25
C LYS A 38 12.67 -22.46 -7.24
N ILE A 39 11.91 -22.11 -8.28
CA ILE A 39 11.15 -20.86 -8.34
C ILE A 39 9.79 -21.13 -7.68
N LEU A 40 9.43 -20.33 -6.68
CA LEU A 40 8.14 -20.40 -6.00
C LEU A 40 7.26 -19.24 -6.46
N GLU A 41 6.09 -19.56 -7.00
CA GLU A 41 5.10 -18.59 -7.44
C GLU A 41 4.07 -18.37 -6.34
N PHE A 42 3.89 -17.11 -5.94
CA PHE A 42 2.89 -16.71 -4.95
C PHE A 42 1.84 -15.84 -5.61
N VAL A 43 0.57 -16.25 -5.51
CA VAL A 43 -0.56 -15.48 -6.04
C VAL A 43 -1.18 -14.63 -4.92
N ILE A 44 -1.14 -13.31 -5.07
CA ILE A 44 -1.82 -12.38 -4.17
C ILE A 44 -3.16 -11.97 -4.83
N PRO A 45 -4.31 -12.43 -4.33
CA PRO A 45 -5.59 -12.13 -4.95
C PRO A 45 -5.94 -10.65 -4.83
N LYS A 46 -6.72 -10.13 -5.78
CA LYS A 46 -7.24 -8.77 -5.75
C LYS A 46 -8.06 -8.52 -4.48
N GLY A 47 -7.92 -7.32 -3.92
CA GLY A 47 -8.60 -6.94 -2.69
C GLY A 47 -8.00 -7.54 -1.42
N SER A 48 -6.84 -8.22 -1.52
CA SER A 48 -6.07 -8.67 -0.36
C SER A 48 -5.83 -7.53 0.63
N PRO A 49 -5.85 -7.80 1.95
CA PRO A 49 -5.64 -6.79 2.98
C PRO A 49 -4.25 -6.14 2.87
N SER A 50 -4.08 -4.97 3.48
CA SER A 50 -2.81 -4.23 3.43
C SER A 50 -1.64 -5.01 4.02
N GLU A 51 -1.88 -5.89 4.98
CA GLU A 51 -0.90 -6.82 5.50
C GLU A 51 -1.48 -8.24 5.44
N GLY A 52 -0.64 -9.22 5.10
CA GLY A 52 -1.10 -10.59 5.03
C GLY A 52 0.03 -11.59 4.86
N GLN A 53 -0.37 -12.87 4.77
CA GLN A 53 0.54 -13.97 4.57
C GLN A 53 -0.01 -14.98 3.55
N VAL A 54 0.87 -15.48 2.68
CA VAL A 54 0.59 -16.58 1.74
C VAL A 54 1.49 -17.76 2.11
N VAL A 55 0.90 -18.94 2.26
CA VAL A 55 1.60 -20.14 2.73
C VAL A 55 1.63 -21.19 1.63
N LEU A 56 2.83 -21.58 1.20
CA LEU A 56 3.04 -22.76 0.35
C LEU A 56 3.47 -23.93 1.24
N LYS A 57 2.62 -24.95 1.28
CA LYS A 57 2.82 -26.10 2.17
C LYS A 57 3.87 -27.04 1.61
N GLY A 58 4.82 -27.46 2.45
CA GLY A 58 5.84 -28.44 2.06
C GLY A 58 6.91 -27.90 1.10
N GLU A 59 7.06 -26.57 1.01
CA GLU A 59 8.04 -25.91 0.14
C GLU A 59 9.25 -25.36 0.93
N ALA A 60 9.45 -25.80 2.18
CA ALA A 60 10.66 -25.51 2.96
C ALA A 60 11.71 -26.62 2.80
N ASP A 61 12.81 -26.52 3.55
CA ASP A 61 13.88 -27.52 3.51
C ASP A 61 13.40 -28.91 3.96
N GLU A 62 13.90 -29.93 3.26
CA GLU A 62 13.62 -31.34 3.53
C GLU A 62 14.78 -32.01 4.26
N GLU A 63 14.48 -32.73 5.33
CA GLU A 63 15.45 -33.55 6.06
C GLU A 63 14.94 -35.00 6.19
N PRO A 64 15.79 -36.03 5.98
CA PRO A 64 15.38 -37.42 6.08
C PRO A 64 14.81 -37.76 7.46
N GLY A 65 13.56 -38.23 7.49
CA GLY A 65 12.88 -38.63 8.72
C GLY A 65 12.12 -37.48 9.42
N LEU A 66 12.19 -36.26 8.89
CA LEU A 66 11.36 -35.13 9.33
C LEU A 66 10.33 -34.77 8.26
N LYS A 67 9.27 -34.09 8.67
CA LYS A 67 8.26 -33.56 7.75
C LYS A 67 8.72 -32.20 7.24
N THR A 68 8.59 -31.98 5.93
CA THR A 68 8.91 -30.70 5.29
C THR A 68 8.10 -29.55 5.90
N GLY A 69 8.76 -28.42 6.13
CA GLY A 69 8.14 -27.19 6.61
C GLY A 69 7.36 -26.45 5.51
N ASP A 70 6.90 -25.24 5.84
CA ASP A 70 6.12 -24.41 4.91
C ASP A 70 6.92 -23.14 4.53
N ALA A 71 6.78 -22.68 3.30
CA ALA A 71 7.29 -21.38 2.86
C ALA A 71 6.21 -20.32 3.09
N VAL A 72 6.53 -19.26 3.85
CA VAL A 72 5.57 -18.22 4.24
C VAL A 72 6.01 -16.87 3.66
N LEU A 73 5.21 -16.36 2.73
CA LEU A 73 5.36 -15.02 2.21
C LEU A 73 4.58 -14.05 3.11
N GLN A 74 5.27 -13.14 3.78
CA GLN A 74 4.62 -12.04 4.49
C GLN A 74 4.70 -10.78 3.63
N TYR A 75 3.56 -10.16 3.36
CA TYR A 75 3.53 -8.97 2.51
C TYR A 75 2.86 -7.80 3.22
N THR A 76 3.27 -6.60 2.82
CA THR A 76 2.74 -5.32 3.30
C THR A 76 2.55 -4.39 2.12
N CYS A 77 1.43 -3.67 2.07
CA CYS A 77 1.14 -2.67 1.04
C CYS A 77 2.18 -1.55 1.12
N LYS A 78 2.70 -1.14 -0.03
CA LYS A 78 3.53 0.06 -0.13
C LYS A 78 2.65 1.29 0.01
N ASP A 79 3.18 2.33 0.65
CA ASP A 79 2.48 3.61 0.76
C ASP A 79 2.42 4.29 -0.62
N HIS A 80 1.25 4.80 -0.97
CA HIS A 80 1.02 5.49 -2.25
C HIS A 80 1.00 7.02 -2.04
N PRO A 81 1.60 7.82 -2.93
CA PRO A 81 1.72 9.28 -2.73
C PRO A 81 0.37 10.01 -2.64
N HIS A 82 -0.64 9.54 -3.38
CA HIS A 82 -1.95 10.23 -3.48
C HIS A 82 -3.10 9.52 -2.77
N PHE A 83 -2.93 8.27 -2.37
CA PHE A 83 -4.02 7.43 -1.87
C PHE A 83 -3.64 6.80 -0.55
N VAL A 84 -4.53 6.93 0.41
CA VAL A 84 -4.43 6.25 1.70
C VAL A 84 -5.50 5.19 1.73
N ARG A 85 -5.09 3.93 1.82
CA ARG A 85 -6.01 2.79 1.87
C ARG A 85 -6.47 2.54 3.29
N ASN A 86 -7.78 2.39 3.47
CA ASN A 86 -8.38 1.93 4.72
C ASN A 86 -9.35 0.78 4.41
N LYS A 87 -8.89 -0.46 4.66
CA LYS A 87 -9.62 -1.69 4.32
C LYS A 87 -9.95 -1.77 2.82
N HIS A 88 -11.21 -1.55 2.46
CA HIS A 88 -11.71 -1.57 1.10
C HIS A 88 -11.89 -0.17 0.51
N ASP A 89 -11.85 0.86 1.35
CA ASP A 89 -12.06 2.25 0.94
C ASP A 89 -10.72 2.95 0.69
N LEU A 90 -10.75 3.94 -0.18
CA LEU A 90 -9.61 4.79 -0.49
C LEU A 90 -9.87 6.21 -0.04
N TYR A 91 -8.83 6.88 0.43
CA TYR A 91 -8.86 8.27 0.86
C TYR A 91 -7.85 9.07 0.06
N THR A 92 -8.25 10.23 -0.42
CA THR A 92 -7.38 11.18 -1.09
C THR A 92 -7.79 12.59 -0.72
N LYS A 93 -6.91 13.56 -0.95
CA LYS A 93 -7.16 14.98 -0.66
C LYS A 93 -7.00 15.77 -1.94
N ILE A 94 -7.89 16.74 -2.14
CA ILE A 94 -7.80 17.71 -3.22
C ILE A 94 -7.90 19.11 -2.65
N SER A 95 -7.24 20.05 -3.30
CA SER A 95 -7.46 21.46 -3.05
C SER A 95 -8.45 22.05 -4.05
N ILE A 96 -9.43 22.80 -3.55
CA ILE A 96 -10.41 23.53 -4.35
C ILE A 96 -10.42 25.00 -3.95
N THR A 97 -10.79 25.88 -4.89
CA THR A 97 -10.91 27.30 -4.59
C THR A 97 -12.14 27.57 -3.73
N LEU A 98 -12.12 28.64 -2.94
CA LEU A 98 -13.30 29.08 -2.18
C LEU A 98 -14.53 29.32 -3.09
N VAL A 99 -14.32 29.79 -4.32
CA VAL A 99 -15.39 30.00 -5.29
C VAL A 99 -16.06 28.67 -5.65
N ASP A 100 -15.27 27.65 -5.98
CA ASP A 100 -15.79 26.31 -6.28
C ASP A 100 -16.50 25.68 -5.08
N ALA A 101 -15.99 25.91 -3.87
CA ALA A 101 -16.59 25.40 -2.64
C ALA A 101 -17.96 26.02 -2.34
N LEU A 102 -18.17 27.30 -2.68
CA LEU A 102 -19.44 28.01 -2.45
C LEU A 102 -20.44 27.82 -3.60
N CYS A 103 -19.95 27.91 -4.85
CA CYS A 103 -20.81 27.90 -6.04
C CYS A 103 -21.06 26.50 -6.59
N GLY A 104 -20.28 25.49 -6.19
CA GLY A 104 -20.28 24.18 -6.82
C GLY A 104 -19.62 24.21 -8.20
N PHE A 105 -19.45 23.03 -8.81
CA PHE A 105 -18.79 22.88 -10.10
C PHE A 105 -19.37 21.69 -10.86
N LYS A 106 -19.28 21.74 -12.19
CA LYS A 106 -19.71 20.64 -13.07
C LYS A 106 -18.52 20.02 -13.77
N ASP A 107 -18.52 18.69 -13.83
CA ASP A 107 -17.58 17.85 -14.57
C ASP A 107 -16.12 18.22 -14.33
N ARG A 108 -15.78 18.48 -13.06
CA ARG A 108 -14.41 18.78 -12.67
C ARG A 108 -13.60 17.50 -12.60
N LYS A 109 -12.43 17.53 -13.21
CA LYS A 109 -11.40 16.50 -13.08
C LYS A 109 -10.91 16.49 -11.62
N LEU A 110 -11.22 15.42 -10.89
CA LEU A 110 -10.98 15.34 -9.45
C LEU A 110 -9.61 14.71 -9.17
N VAL A 111 -9.45 13.44 -9.52
CA VAL A 111 -8.29 12.61 -9.23
C VAL A 111 -8.11 11.56 -10.33
N LYS A 112 -6.86 11.15 -10.57
CA LYS A 112 -6.53 10.00 -11.42
C LYS A 112 -6.71 8.73 -10.59
N SER A 113 -7.67 7.88 -10.96
CA SER A 113 -7.92 6.58 -10.31
C SER A 113 -6.70 5.65 -10.48
N LEU A 114 -6.66 4.56 -9.71
CA LEU A 114 -5.63 3.53 -9.82
C LEU A 114 -5.62 2.86 -11.20
N ASP A 115 -6.76 2.83 -11.89
CA ASP A 115 -6.89 2.40 -13.30
C ASP A 115 -6.32 3.41 -14.33
N HIS A 116 -5.63 4.46 -13.87
CA HIS A 116 -5.18 5.60 -14.67
C HIS A 116 -6.29 6.40 -15.40
N ARG A 117 -7.56 6.16 -15.06
CA ARG A 117 -8.71 6.91 -15.57
C ARG A 117 -8.93 8.17 -14.75
N TYR A 118 -9.38 9.25 -15.38
CA TYR A 118 -9.76 10.45 -14.66
C TYR A 118 -11.19 10.35 -14.16
N LEU A 119 -11.38 10.60 -12.87
CA LEU A 119 -12.70 10.68 -12.26
C LEU A 119 -13.21 12.12 -12.34
N PHE A 120 -14.40 12.26 -12.92
CA PHE A 120 -15.10 13.53 -13.02
C PHE A 120 -16.22 13.56 -12.00
N VAL A 121 -16.27 14.62 -11.20
CA VAL A 121 -17.32 14.80 -10.20
C VAL A 121 -17.98 16.16 -10.36
N SER A 122 -19.29 16.16 -10.14
CA SER A 122 -20.14 17.33 -10.19
C SER A 122 -20.74 17.58 -8.81
N VAL A 123 -20.61 18.82 -8.34
CA VAL A 123 -21.25 19.32 -7.11
C VAL A 123 -22.35 20.29 -7.54
N PRO A 124 -23.63 20.03 -7.17
CA PRO A 124 -24.73 20.90 -7.56
C PRO A 124 -24.52 22.34 -7.14
N THR A 125 -24.90 23.28 -7.99
CA THR A 125 -24.84 24.71 -7.69
C THR A 125 -25.65 25.04 -6.45
N GLY A 126 -25.04 25.77 -5.51
CA GLY A 126 -25.65 26.12 -4.22
C GLY A 126 -25.43 25.10 -3.10
N LYS A 127 -24.82 23.94 -3.38
CA LYS A 127 -24.32 23.05 -2.33
C LYS A 127 -22.95 23.54 -1.87
N VAL A 128 -22.89 24.06 -0.65
CA VAL A 128 -21.63 24.51 -0.04
C VAL A 128 -20.83 23.34 0.49
N LEU A 129 -19.55 23.26 0.11
CA LEU A 129 -18.57 22.36 0.70
C LEU A 129 -17.82 23.10 1.82
N LYS A 130 -17.76 22.50 3.01
CA LYS A 130 -17.06 23.07 4.16
C LYS A 130 -15.63 22.53 4.24
N PRO A 131 -14.70 23.27 4.88
CA PRO A 131 -13.38 22.73 5.18
C PRO A 131 -13.51 21.42 5.98
N GLY A 132 -12.86 20.35 5.50
CA GLY A 132 -12.92 19.04 6.13
C GLY A 132 -14.09 18.15 5.68
N ASP A 133 -15.00 18.64 4.83
CA ASP A 133 -15.97 17.78 4.18
C ASP A 133 -15.29 16.82 3.20
N SER A 134 -15.93 15.68 2.95
CA SER A 134 -15.47 14.71 1.96
C SER A 134 -16.53 14.45 0.89
N ILE A 135 -16.10 14.42 -0.36
CA ILE A 135 -16.90 13.97 -1.50
C ILE A 135 -16.74 12.45 -1.63
N ILE A 136 -17.84 11.72 -1.66
CA ILE A 136 -17.84 10.26 -1.80
C ILE A 136 -18.08 9.90 -3.26
N VAL A 137 -17.16 9.11 -3.85
CA VAL A 137 -17.31 8.53 -5.18
C VAL A 137 -17.55 7.03 -5.01
N PRO A 138 -18.80 6.57 -5.18
CA PRO A 138 -19.16 5.19 -4.87
C PRO A 138 -18.53 4.21 -5.85
N GLY A 139 -18.01 3.10 -5.34
CA GLY A 139 -17.46 2.00 -6.15
C GLY A 139 -16.12 2.28 -6.82
N GLU A 140 -15.41 3.35 -6.44
CA GLU A 140 -14.05 3.69 -6.91
C GLU A 140 -12.97 3.44 -5.82
N GLY A 141 -13.28 2.64 -4.80
CA GLY A 141 -12.32 2.12 -3.82
C GLY A 141 -11.64 0.82 -4.26
N MET A 142 -11.10 0.07 -3.31
CA MET A 142 -10.44 -1.22 -3.56
C MET A 142 -11.45 -2.35 -3.80
N PRO A 143 -11.11 -3.37 -4.61
CA PRO A 143 -11.93 -4.57 -4.75
C PRO A 143 -12.10 -5.31 -3.43
N ILE A 144 -13.28 -5.91 -3.24
CA ILE A 144 -13.60 -6.72 -2.05
C ILE A 144 -13.28 -8.19 -2.34
N GLN A 145 -12.44 -8.79 -1.50
CA GLN A 145 -12.04 -10.19 -1.65
C GLN A 145 -13.26 -11.12 -1.69
N GLY A 146 -13.27 -12.04 -2.67
CA GLY A 146 -14.37 -13.01 -2.86
C GLY A 146 -15.57 -12.47 -3.64
N SER A 147 -15.57 -11.19 -4.03
CA SER A 147 -16.56 -10.60 -4.93
C SER A 147 -15.89 -10.08 -6.20
N TYR A 148 -16.38 -10.50 -7.37
CA TYR A 148 -15.77 -10.09 -8.65
C TYR A 148 -16.10 -8.65 -9.06
N SER A 149 -17.25 -8.13 -8.64
CA SER A 149 -17.79 -6.83 -9.11
C SER A 149 -18.02 -5.82 -7.99
N ARG A 150 -17.64 -6.15 -6.75
CA ARG A 150 -17.84 -5.24 -5.60
C ARG A 150 -16.54 -4.55 -5.23
N TYR A 151 -16.64 -3.24 -5.10
CA TYR A 151 -15.56 -2.34 -4.74
C TYR A 151 -16.02 -1.54 -3.51
N GLY A 152 -15.05 -1.07 -2.72
CA GLY A 152 -15.30 -0.03 -1.74
C GLY A 152 -15.49 1.33 -2.39
N ASP A 153 -15.50 2.37 -1.57
CA ASP A 153 -15.74 3.75 -2.00
C ASP A 153 -14.47 4.60 -1.92
N LEU A 154 -14.41 5.64 -2.74
CA LEU A 154 -13.35 6.65 -2.69
C LEU A 154 -13.86 7.90 -1.95
N TYR A 155 -13.19 8.25 -0.86
CA TYR A 155 -13.43 9.45 -0.07
C TYR A 155 -12.41 10.51 -0.46
N VAL A 156 -12.91 11.60 -1.03
CA VAL A 156 -12.09 12.74 -1.43
C VAL A 156 -12.28 13.87 -0.45
N GLY A 157 -11.31 14.04 0.45
CA GLY A 157 -11.27 15.15 1.40
C GLY A 157 -11.02 16.47 0.69
N VAL A 158 -11.81 17.48 1.05
CA VAL A 158 -11.77 18.81 0.44
C VAL A 158 -10.97 19.76 1.31
N GLU A 159 -9.88 20.27 0.76
CA GLU A 159 -9.12 21.39 1.30
C GLU A 159 -9.46 22.66 0.52
N ILE A 160 -9.80 23.74 1.23
CA ILE A 160 -10.27 24.98 0.59
C ILE A 160 -9.16 26.02 0.61
N GLU A 161 -8.75 26.43 -0.59
CA GLU A 161 -7.82 27.53 -0.81
C GLU A 161 -8.57 28.86 -0.76
N PHE A 162 -8.22 29.69 0.21
CA PHE A 162 -8.76 31.04 0.35
C PHE A 162 -8.00 32.02 -0.56
N PRO A 163 -8.70 33.06 -1.06
CA PRO A 163 -8.03 34.11 -1.82
C PRO A 163 -7.02 34.86 -0.93
N LYS A 164 -5.99 35.43 -1.55
CA LYS A 164 -4.99 36.25 -0.87
C LYS A 164 -5.64 37.51 -0.26
N ASP A 165 -4.96 38.10 0.71
CA ASP A 165 -5.35 39.40 1.26
C ASP A 165 -5.44 40.45 0.14
N HIS A 166 -6.35 41.41 0.30
CA HIS A 166 -6.64 42.46 -0.69
C HIS A 166 -7.12 41.93 -2.05
N TRP A 167 -7.89 40.83 -2.07
CA TRP A 167 -8.48 40.24 -3.29
C TRP A 167 -9.51 41.12 -4.02
N TYR A 168 -10.02 42.17 -3.37
CA TYR A 168 -11.04 43.06 -3.93
C TYR A 168 -10.41 44.29 -4.60
N LEU A 169 -11.01 44.73 -5.71
CA LEU A 169 -10.60 45.95 -6.43
C LEU A 169 -11.36 47.18 -5.90
N GLU A 170 -12.68 47.04 -5.72
CA GLU A 170 -13.54 48.10 -5.22
C GLU A 170 -14.14 47.72 -3.87
N LYS A 171 -14.35 48.70 -2.98
CA LYS A 171 -15.01 48.47 -1.67
C LYS A 171 -16.42 47.90 -1.83
N ASN A 172 -17.10 48.26 -2.92
CA ASN A 172 -18.45 47.79 -3.24
C ASN A 172 -18.52 46.26 -3.41
N ASP A 173 -17.44 45.60 -3.85
CA ASP A 173 -17.44 44.14 -4.02
C ASP A 173 -17.44 43.41 -2.68
N VAL A 174 -16.79 43.99 -1.66
CA VAL A 174 -16.84 43.50 -0.29
C VAL A 174 -18.26 43.65 0.28
N ASP A 175 -18.91 44.79 0.03
CA ASP A 175 -20.27 45.03 0.53
C ASP A 175 -21.31 44.10 -0.13
N LYS A 176 -21.15 43.81 -1.44
CA LYS A 176 -21.95 42.78 -2.14
C LYS A 176 -21.73 41.39 -1.55
N LEU A 177 -20.48 41.01 -1.31
CA LEU A 177 -20.18 39.67 -0.77
C LEU A 177 -20.72 39.52 0.66
N LYS A 178 -20.62 40.58 1.48
CA LYS A 178 -21.25 40.63 2.80
C LYS A 178 -22.76 40.45 2.72
N SER A 179 -23.46 41.17 1.84
CA SER A 179 -24.92 41.07 1.76
C SER A 179 -25.42 39.70 1.28
N ILE A 180 -24.63 39.01 0.44
CA ILE A 180 -24.96 37.65 -0.04
C ILE A 180 -24.70 36.59 1.04
N LEU A 181 -23.61 36.72 1.80
CA LEU A 181 -23.16 35.73 2.77
C LEU A 181 -23.53 36.07 4.22
N ASP A 182 -24.39 37.07 4.45
CA ASP A 182 -24.76 37.51 5.80
C ASP A 182 -25.56 36.42 6.52
N ILE A 183 -24.85 35.54 7.19
CA ILE A 183 -25.40 34.60 8.15
C ILE A 183 -25.58 35.42 9.42
N SER A 184 -26.83 35.79 9.73
CA SER A 184 -27.17 36.42 10.99
C SER A 184 -26.79 35.47 12.14
N TYR A 185 -25.58 35.63 12.66
CA TYR A 185 -25.19 35.04 13.91
C TYR A 185 -26.10 35.65 14.96
N GLY A 186 -27.08 34.87 15.44
CA GLY A 186 -27.91 35.26 16.56
C GLY A 186 -27.02 35.78 17.68
N GLU A 187 -27.23 37.05 18.05
CA GLU A 187 -26.41 37.79 19.00
C GLU A 187 -26.18 36.97 20.27
N ARG A 188 -24.97 36.46 20.45
CA ARG A 188 -24.47 36.09 21.78
C ARG A 188 -23.61 37.25 22.25
N SER A 189 -24.25 38.15 22.98
CA SER A 189 -23.59 39.16 23.78
C SER A 189 -22.70 38.48 24.82
N ASN A 190 -21.39 38.65 24.69
CA ASN A 190 -20.53 39.28 25.70
C ASN A 190 -19.05 38.95 25.48
N GLY A 191 -18.24 40.01 25.44
CA GLY A 191 -16.94 40.01 26.10
C GLY A 191 -15.72 39.79 25.23
N ASN A 192 -14.95 40.88 25.10
CA ASN A 192 -13.51 40.95 24.82
C ASN A 192 -13.07 40.70 23.38
N GLY A 193 -12.76 41.81 22.69
CA GLY A 193 -12.00 41.81 21.45
C GLY A 193 -10.64 41.13 21.64
N VAL A 194 -10.38 40.12 20.83
CA VAL A 194 -9.07 39.49 20.70
C VAL A 194 -8.42 40.11 19.46
N TYR A 195 -7.37 40.89 19.67
CA TYR A 195 -6.48 41.33 18.59
C TYR A 195 -5.66 40.12 18.10
N MET A 196 -5.59 39.92 16.79
CA MET A 196 -4.69 38.92 16.21
C MET A 196 -3.24 39.35 16.45
N HIS A 197 -2.49 38.58 17.22
CA HIS A 197 -1.04 38.61 17.19
C HIS A 197 -0.57 37.92 15.91
N GLN A 198 0.03 38.67 14.98
CA GLN A 198 0.79 38.10 13.88
C GLN A 198 1.98 37.31 14.46
N MET A 199 2.04 36.01 14.18
CA MET A 199 3.29 35.27 14.31
C MET A 199 4.24 35.72 13.20
N PRO A 200 5.55 35.88 13.47
CA PRO A 200 6.49 36.39 12.49
C PRO A 200 6.66 35.41 11.33
N ASN A 201 6.58 35.96 10.11
CA ASN A 201 6.93 35.29 8.87
C ASN A 201 8.41 34.89 8.90
N THR A 202 8.70 33.60 8.88
CA THR A 202 10.01 33.10 8.45
C THR A 202 9.98 32.91 6.94
N ASN A 203 10.36 33.96 6.23
CA ASN A 203 10.75 33.85 4.83
C ASN A 203 12.10 33.13 4.76
N THR A 204 12.12 31.96 4.12
CA THR A 204 13.31 31.46 3.43
C THR A 204 12.93 31.18 2.00
N THR A 205 13.25 32.16 1.15
CA THR A 205 13.43 32.04 -0.29
C THR A 205 14.67 31.20 -0.58
N THR A 206 14.52 30.17 -1.41
CA THR A 206 15.45 29.58 -2.39
C THR A 206 14.78 28.28 -2.84
N ASP A 207 14.70 27.85 -4.08
CA ASP A 207 14.88 28.43 -5.40
C ASP A 207 14.02 27.54 -6.31
N SER A 208 13.54 28.10 -7.40
CA SER A 208 12.85 27.37 -8.47
C SER A 208 13.79 26.38 -9.15
N GLU A 209 13.52 25.09 -9.02
CA GLU A 209 13.93 24.06 -9.97
C GLU A 209 12.65 23.35 -10.45
N GLU A 210 12.32 23.60 -11.72
CA GLU A 210 11.34 22.84 -12.48
C GLU A 210 11.99 21.48 -12.80
N ASP A 211 11.66 20.46 -12.02
CA ASP A 211 11.96 19.08 -12.39
C ASP A 211 10.74 18.49 -13.10
N ASP A 212 10.88 18.34 -14.41
CA ASP A 212 10.10 17.42 -15.23
C ASP A 212 10.25 16.00 -14.63
N ILE A 213 9.28 15.58 -13.82
CA ILE A 213 9.21 14.18 -13.38
C ILE A 213 8.57 13.38 -14.51
N ASP A 214 9.43 12.78 -15.32
CA ASP A 214 9.08 11.65 -16.17
C ASP A 214 8.31 10.62 -15.34
N MET A 215 7.11 10.28 -15.80
CA MET A 215 6.28 9.21 -15.25
C MET A 215 7.02 7.89 -15.43
N LEU A 216 7.71 7.44 -14.38
CA LEU A 216 8.13 6.04 -14.29
C LEU A 216 6.93 5.21 -13.87
N ASP A 217 6.58 4.26 -14.73
CA ASP A 217 5.61 3.20 -14.48
C ASP A 217 6.17 2.25 -13.39
N ASP A 218 6.05 2.65 -12.13
CA ASP A 218 6.39 1.80 -10.98
C ASP A 218 5.18 0.94 -10.59
N ASP A 219 4.97 -0.15 -11.31
CA ASP A 219 3.96 -1.19 -11.03
C ASP A 219 4.25 -2.06 -9.79
N GLU A 220 5.00 -1.55 -8.80
CA GLU A 220 5.32 -2.27 -7.56
C GLU A 220 4.55 -1.71 -6.35
N ILE A 221 3.40 -2.31 -6.06
CA ILE A 221 2.46 -1.90 -4.99
C ILE A 221 2.73 -2.65 -3.66
N VAL A 222 3.68 -3.59 -3.62
CA VAL A 222 3.82 -4.51 -2.48
C VAL A 222 5.27 -4.59 -1.98
N ASN A 223 5.46 -4.27 -0.71
CA ASN A 223 6.68 -4.62 0.02
C ASN A 223 6.57 -6.08 0.48
N VAL A 224 7.52 -6.91 0.07
CA VAL A 224 7.50 -8.36 0.32
C VAL A 224 8.64 -8.75 1.27
N ASN A 225 8.29 -9.38 2.38
CA ASN A 225 9.23 -9.98 3.33
C ASN A 225 9.08 -11.51 3.31
N PHE A 226 10.11 -12.22 2.88
CA PHE A 226 10.09 -13.67 2.83
C PHE A 226 10.56 -14.27 4.18
N LYS A 227 9.80 -15.22 4.72
CA LYS A 227 10.18 -15.99 5.92
C LYS A 227 9.92 -17.48 5.72
N VAL A 228 10.94 -18.30 5.88
CA VAL A 228 10.77 -19.76 5.94
C VAL A 228 10.48 -20.16 7.38
N GLN A 229 9.40 -20.91 7.62
CA GLN A 229 9.05 -21.40 8.95
C GLN A 229 9.03 -22.93 8.96
N SER A 230 9.90 -23.54 9.79
CA SER A 230 9.81 -24.97 10.08
C SER A 230 8.68 -25.23 11.07
N LYS A 231 7.87 -26.26 10.82
CA LYS A 231 6.74 -26.64 11.70
C LYS A 231 7.19 -27.29 13.01
N ASP A 232 8.43 -27.76 13.06
CA ASP A 232 9.04 -28.35 14.23
C ASP A 232 10.13 -27.42 14.79
N ARG A 233 9.95 -26.99 16.04
CA ARG A 233 10.87 -26.12 16.78
C ARG A 233 12.09 -26.95 17.21
N LEU A 234 13.14 -26.97 16.39
CA LEU A 234 14.45 -27.54 16.74
C LEU A 234 15.44 -26.43 17.18
N PRO A 235 16.46 -26.75 18.00
CA PRO A 235 17.15 -25.78 18.86
C PRO A 235 17.94 -24.69 18.12
N LYS A 236 18.18 -23.58 18.83
CA LYS A 236 18.69 -22.26 18.40
C LYS A 236 20.11 -22.22 17.81
N SER A 237 20.52 -23.14 16.94
CA SER A 237 21.86 -23.13 16.37
C SER A 237 21.89 -23.25 14.86
N PHE A 238 20.98 -22.61 14.12
CA PHE A 238 21.13 -22.42 12.67
C PHE A 238 20.21 -21.28 12.20
N ASN A 239 20.56 -20.05 12.57
CA ASN A 239 19.93 -18.83 12.03
C ASN A 239 21.06 -17.94 11.49
N SER A 240 21.59 -18.25 10.32
CA SER A 240 22.51 -17.35 9.63
C SER A 240 22.71 -17.68 8.15
N PHE A 241 21.69 -18.12 7.42
CA PHE A 241 21.77 -18.23 5.95
C PHE A 241 20.39 -17.92 5.41
N PHE A 242 20.33 -17.24 4.26
CA PHE A 242 19.13 -16.70 3.59
C PHE A 242 18.71 -15.27 3.99
N ASN A 243 19.53 -14.30 3.57
CA ASN A 243 19.09 -12.92 3.34
C ASN A 243 19.09 -12.50 1.86
N ASN A 244 19.41 -13.39 0.92
CA ASN A 244 19.50 -13.04 -0.50
C ASN A 244 18.68 -14.01 -1.36
N SER A 245 17.35 -13.85 -1.35
CA SER A 245 16.51 -14.30 -2.44
C SER A 245 15.95 -13.06 -3.11
N GLU A 246 16.39 -12.77 -4.33
CA GLU A 246 15.79 -11.75 -5.18
C GLU A 246 14.33 -12.14 -5.44
N VAL A 247 13.40 -11.44 -4.80
CA VAL A 247 11.98 -11.55 -5.11
C VAL A 247 11.76 -10.76 -6.39
N LYS A 248 11.67 -11.44 -7.53
CA LYS A 248 11.08 -10.84 -8.72
C LYS A 248 9.57 -10.85 -8.51
N THR A 249 9.01 -9.70 -8.14
CA THR A 249 7.57 -9.48 -8.25
C THR A 249 7.24 -9.46 -9.73
N PHE A 250 6.64 -10.55 -10.21
CA PHE A 250 5.94 -10.49 -11.49
C PHE A 250 4.70 -9.63 -11.24
N GLY A 251 4.65 -8.48 -11.90
CA GLY A 251 3.46 -7.65 -11.99
C GLY A 251 2.26 -8.51 -12.41
N VAL A 252 1.08 -8.05 -12.00
CA VAL A 252 -0.24 -8.59 -12.36
C VAL A 252 -0.21 -9.14 -13.79
N ASP A 253 -0.50 -10.43 -13.98
CA ASP A 253 -0.41 -11.16 -15.25
C ASP A 253 -0.73 -10.30 -16.50
N ASP A 254 0.31 -9.91 -17.23
CA ASP A 254 0.28 -9.10 -18.47
C ASP A 254 -0.28 -9.88 -19.69
N ASP A 255 -0.57 -11.18 -19.52
CA ASP A 255 -1.06 -12.05 -20.61
C ASP A 255 -2.56 -11.84 -20.95
N THR A 256 -3.24 -10.90 -20.29
CA THR A 256 -4.60 -10.46 -20.67
C THR A 256 -4.65 -9.21 -21.54
N LEU A 257 -3.53 -8.51 -21.78
CA LEU A 257 -3.50 -7.25 -22.54
C LEU A 257 -3.28 -7.41 -24.06
N LYS A 258 -3.02 -8.62 -24.58
CA LYS A 258 -2.69 -8.84 -26.00
C LYS A 258 -3.84 -9.29 -26.90
N LYS A 259 -5.08 -9.33 -26.42
CA LYS A 259 -6.25 -9.60 -27.27
C LYS A 259 -7.20 -8.41 -27.23
N GLY A 260 -7.08 -7.55 -28.24
CA GLY A 260 -7.96 -6.41 -28.46
C GLY A 260 -9.42 -6.80 -28.35
N GLY A 261 -10.11 -6.24 -27.36
CA GLY A 261 -11.49 -6.56 -27.04
C GLY A 261 -11.94 -5.89 -25.76
N TRP A 262 -12.39 -4.64 -25.88
CA TRP A 262 -13.42 -3.98 -25.07
C TRP A 262 -13.80 -4.66 -23.74
N PHE A 263 -13.20 -4.24 -22.62
CA PHE A 263 -13.79 -4.06 -21.27
C PHE A 263 -12.65 -3.71 -20.30
N GLY A 264 -12.61 -2.46 -19.85
CA GLY A 264 -11.68 -2.01 -18.81
C GLY A 264 -12.14 -2.40 -17.41
N ARG A 265 -11.25 -2.11 -16.44
CA ARG A 265 -11.39 -2.13 -14.97
C ARG A 265 -10.79 -3.37 -14.30
N TRP A 266 -9.51 -3.27 -13.94
CA TRP A 266 -8.76 -4.32 -13.26
C TRP A 266 -7.65 -3.76 -12.36
N PHE A 267 -7.95 -3.01 -11.31
CA PHE A 267 -7.04 -2.87 -10.17
C PHE A 267 -7.78 -3.02 -8.84
#